data_AF-A0A8B9PQ13-F1
#
_entry.id   AF-A0A8B9PQ13-F1
#
_cell.length_a   1.000
_cell.length_b   1.000
_cell.length_c   1.000
_cell.angle_alpha   90.00
_cell.angle_beta   90.00
_cell.angle_gamma   90.00
#
_symmetry.space_group_name_H-M   'P 1'
#
loop_
_entity.id
_entity.type
_entity.pdbx_description
1 polymer ?
#
loop_
_entity_poly.entity_id
_entity_poly.type
_entity_poly.pdbx_seq_one_letter_code
_entity_poly.pdbx_strand_id
1 'polypeptide(L)'
;MLDDDREDLFAEATEEVSLDSPERDPILSPEPTPAITPVTPTTLVAPRMESKSITAPVIFDRSREEIEEEANGDLFDIEINVSDPEKVGDGMNAYMAYRVTTKTSLSMFHKNEFSVKRRFSDFLGLHSKLATKYMHVGYIVPPAPEKSIVGMTKVKVGKEDSSSTEFVEKRRAALERYLQRTVKHPTLLQDPDLRQFLESSELPRAVNTQALSGAGILRMVNKAADAVNKMTIKMNESDAWFEEKQQQFENLDQQLRKLHASVEALVCHRKELSANTAAFAKSAAMLGNSEDHTALSRALSQLAEVEEKIDQLHQEQAFADFYVFSELLGDYIRLIAAVKGVFDHRMKCWQKWQDAQVTLQKKREAETKLQLANKPDKLQQAKDEIKEVFKIEVLMSGRKHFVEKRYSEFHALHKKLKKFIRTPEIPSKHVRNWVPKVLEQRRQGLELYLQKANPVIYNLGDPQEE
;
A
#
# COMPACT_ATOMS: atom_id res chain seq x y z
N MET A 1 -33.82 -29.63 66.84
CA MET A 1 -34.75 -30.18 65.83
C MET A 1 -34.47 -29.42 64.55
N LEU A 2 -34.05 -30.17 63.52
CA LEU A 2 -34.11 -29.88 62.08
C LEU A 2 -33.22 -28.74 61.57
N ASP A 3 -32.54 -28.81 60.43
CA ASP A 3 -31.90 -29.86 59.62
C ASP A 3 -31.11 -29.04 58.56
N ASP A 4 -29.89 -29.46 58.24
CA ASP A 4 -28.94 -28.77 57.35
C ASP A 4 -28.98 -29.47 55.99
N ASP A 5 -29.59 -28.85 54.98
CA ASP A 5 -29.50 -29.27 53.58
C ASP A 5 -28.41 -28.44 52.88
N ARG A 6 -27.24 -29.05 52.69
CA ARG A 6 -26.24 -28.59 51.70
C ARG A 6 -26.13 -29.64 50.60
N GLU A 7 -26.59 -29.28 49.42
CA GLU A 7 -26.29 -30.01 48.19
C GLU A 7 -24.79 -29.85 47.86
N ASP A 8 -24.09 -30.98 47.80
CA ASP A 8 -22.68 -31.11 47.43
C ASP A 8 -22.57 -31.21 45.90
N LEU A 9 -22.04 -30.17 45.28
CA LEU A 9 -21.96 -30.00 43.81
C LEU A 9 -20.63 -30.52 43.21
N PHE A 10 -19.94 -31.43 43.89
CA PHE A 10 -18.64 -31.96 43.45
C PHE A 10 -18.51 -33.49 43.51
N ALA A 11 -19.61 -34.23 43.58
CA ALA A 11 -19.60 -35.69 43.54
C ALA A 11 -19.62 -36.22 42.09
N GLU A 12 -18.53 -36.08 41.34
CA GLU A 12 -18.12 -37.01 40.26
C GLU A 12 -16.87 -36.51 39.54
N ALA A 13 -15.69 -36.98 39.95
CA ALA A 13 -14.50 -37.14 39.10
C ALA A 13 -13.38 -37.86 39.87
N THR A 14 -13.53 -39.15 40.09
CA THR A 14 -12.39 -40.04 40.42
C THR A 14 -12.44 -41.24 39.48
N GLU A 15 -11.81 -41.11 38.31
CA GLU A 15 -11.39 -42.28 37.54
C GLU A 15 -9.88 -42.46 37.72
N GLU A 16 -9.52 -43.54 38.41
CA GLU A 16 -8.14 -43.99 38.54
C GLU A 16 -7.67 -44.66 37.25
N VAL A 17 -6.46 -44.28 36.80
CA VAL A 17 -5.82 -44.81 35.60
C VAL A 17 -5.14 -46.13 35.94
N SER A 18 -5.66 -47.24 35.41
CA SER A 18 -5.06 -48.57 35.55
C SER A 18 -4.12 -48.88 34.38
N LEU A 19 -2.86 -49.18 34.67
CA LEU A 19 -1.83 -49.61 33.73
C LEU A 19 -1.79 -51.14 33.67
N ASP A 20 -2.56 -51.77 32.78
CA ASP A 20 -2.22 -53.11 32.29
C ASP A 20 -2.95 -53.45 30.97
N SER A 21 -2.24 -54.07 30.03
CA SER A 21 -2.79 -54.52 28.74
C SER A 21 -2.97 -56.04 28.76
N PRO A 22 -4.12 -56.61 28.33
CA PRO A 22 -4.20 -58.04 28.12
C PRO A 22 -4.07 -58.43 26.64
N GLU A 23 -3.22 -59.43 26.46
CA GLU A 23 -2.88 -60.17 25.25
C GLU A 23 -4.12 -60.82 24.57
N ARG A 24 -4.02 -61.08 23.26
CA ARG A 24 -4.90 -62.03 22.56
C ARG A 24 -4.09 -63.03 21.74
N ASP A 25 -4.31 -64.29 22.04
CA ASP A 25 -3.75 -65.48 21.38
C ASP A 25 -4.27 -65.72 19.95
N PRO A 26 -3.52 -66.46 19.11
CA PRO A 26 -3.77 -66.62 17.67
C PRO A 26 -4.50 -67.93 17.30
N ILE A 27 -5.24 -67.93 16.18
CA ILE A 27 -5.78 -69.15 15.54
C ILE A 27 -5.04 -69.42 14.21
N LEU A 28 -4.48 -70.64 14.11
CA LEU A 28 -3.63 -71.24 13.08
C LEU A 28 -4.37 -71.61 11.77
N SER A 29 -3.88 -71.19 10.58
CA SER A 29 -3.09 -71.97 9.57
C SER A 29 -3.94 -72.45 8.35
N PRO A 30 -3.38 -72.78 7.14
CA PRO A 30 -2.01 -73.26 6.89
C PRO A 30 -1.22 -72.76 5.65
N GLU A 31 0.12 -72.89 5.77
CA GLU A 31 1.19 -73.12 4.75
C GLU A 31 1.67 -72.02 3.77
N PRO A 32 2.93 -72.09 3.26
CA PRO A 32 4.21 -72.47 3.89
C PRO A 32 5.34 -71.42 3.65
N THR A 33 6.32 -71.36 4.55
CA THR A 33 7.49 -70.46 4.50
C THR A 33 8.60 -70.93 3.54
N PRO A 34 9.47 -70.01 3.07
CA PRO A 34 10.87 -70.17 3.48
C PRO A 34 11.66 -68.86 3.75
N ALA A 35 12.55 -68.99 4.75
CA ALA A 35 13.90 -68.41 4.96
C ALA A 35 14.22 -66.92 4.74
N ILE A 36 14.79 -66.33 5.80
CA ILE A 36 15.38 -64.99 5.91
C ILE A 36 16.85 -64.99 5.42
N THR A 37 17.24 -64.01 4.61
CA THR A 37 18.62 -63.47 4.53
C THR A 37 18.60 -61.94 4.41
N PRO A 38 19.62 -61.21 4.92
CA PRO A 38 19.56 -59.75 5.08
C PRO A 38 20.03 -59.00 3.83
N VAL A 39 19.39 -57.87 3.51
CA VAL A 39 19.81 -57.00 2.39
C VAL A 39 19.98 -55.53 2.77
N THR A 40 21.13 -55.01 2.33
CA THR A 40 21.66 -53.64 2.29
C THR A 40 20.71 -52.66 1.57
N PRO A 41 20.73 -51.33 1.87
CA PRO A 41 19.70 -50.43 1.35
C PRO A 41 20.01 -49.96 -0.09
N THR A 42 19.02 -50.02 -0.97
CA THR A 42 19.02 -49.27 -2.25
C THR A 42 17.59 -48.78 -2.54
N THR A 43 17.48 -47.47 -2.67
CA THR A 43 16.41 -46.63 -3.22
C THR A 43 15.53 -47.27 -4.28
N LEU A 44 14.19 -47.14 -4.19
CA LEU A 44 13.28 -46.92 -5.34
C LEU A 44 11.88 -46.41 -4.90
N VAL A 45 11.46 -45.30 -5.53
CA VAL A 45 10.19 -45.12 -6.28
C VAL A 45 8.84 -45.32 -5.57
N ALA A 46 8.08 -44.23 -5.44
CA ALA A 46 6.66 -44.22 -5.10
C ALA A 46 5.76 -44.29 -6.36
N PRO A 47 4.53 -44.83 -6.26
CA PRO A 47 3.69 -45.18 -7.41
C PRO A 47 2.79 -44.04 -7.90
N ARG A 48 2.46 -44.14 -9.19
CA ARG A 48 1.67 -43.22 -10.02
C ARG A 48 0.16 -43.49 -9.87
N MET A 49 -0.62 -42.44 -9.57
CA MET A 49 -2.08 -42.41 -9.75
C MET A 49 -2.44 -41.41 -10.85
N GLU A 50 -3.25 -41.85 -11.81
CA GLU A 50 -3.72 -41.05 -12.94
C GLU A 50 -4.95 -40.20 -12.56
N SER A 51 -4.86 -38.89 -12.77
CA SER A 51 -5.98 -37.95 -12.68
C SER A 51 -6.27 -37.32 -14.04
N LYS A 52 -7.50 -37.53 -14.54
CA LYS A 52 -8.03 -37.01 -15.80
C LYS A 52 -7.99 -35.48 -15.87
N SER A 53 -7.61 -34.97 -17.03
CA SER A 53 -7.43 -33.56 -17.37
C SER A 53 -8.73 -32.75 -17.33
N ILE A 54 -8.69 -31.61 -16.64
CA ILE A 54 -9.52 -30.43 -16.94
C ILE A 54 -8.53 -29.29 -17.18
N THR A 55 -8.50 -28.79 -18.42
CA THR A 55 -7.67 -27.67 -18.86
C THR A 55 -8.16 -26.36 -18.26
N ALA A 56 -7.42 -25.84 -17.27
CA ALA A 56 -7.51 -24.44 -16.83
C ALA A 56 -6.34 -23.65 -17.44
N PRO A 57 -6.50 -22.36 -17.83
CA PRO A 57 -5.44 -21.61 -18.47
C PRO A 57 -4.35 -21.23 -17.46
N VAL A 58 -3.12 -21.47 -17.89
CA VAL A 58 -1.84 -21.21 -17.23
C VAL A 58 -1.64 -19.69 -17.06
N ILE A 59 -1.58 -19.18 -15.83
CA ILE A 59 -1.21 -17.77 -15.56
C ILE A 59 -0.11 -17.62 -14.49
N PHE A 60 0.26 -18.66 -13.75
CA PHE A 60 1.37 -18.57 -12.80
C PHE A 60 2.27 -19.80 -12.89
N ASP A 61 3.12 -19.80 -13.90
CA ASP A 61 4.37 -20.55 -13.88
C ASP A 61 5.50 -19.54 -14.09
N ARG A 62 5.87 -18.85 -13.00
CA ARG A 62 7.14 -18.12 -12.93
C ARG A 62 8.10 -19.04 -12.19
N SER A 63 9.19 -19.45 -12.84
CA SER A 63 10.18 -20.32 -12.22
C SER A 63 10.89 -19.59 -11.08
N ARG A 64 11.40 -20.36 -10.12
CA ARG A 64 12.21 -19.82 -9.01
C ARG A 64 13.47 -19.11 -9.53
N GLU A 65 14.00 -19.54 -10.67
CA GLU A 65 15.12 -18.88 -11.34
C GLU A 65 14.74 -17.50 -11.91
N GLU A 66 13.53 -17.27 -12.42
CA GLU A 66 13.07 -15.92 -12.85
C GLU A 66 12.92 -14.95 -11.66
N ILE A 67 12.57 -15.47 -10.47
CA ILE A 67 12.51 -14.68 -9.22
C ILE A 67 13.93 -14.35 -8.73
N GLU A 68 14.90 -15.24 -8.93
CA GLU A 68 16.30 -15.04 -8.55
C GLU A 68 17.05 -14.15 -9.57
N GLU A 69 16.68 -14.18 -10.86
CA GLU A 69 17.20 -13.24 -11.89
C GLU A 69 16.62 -11.82 -11.74
N GLU A 70 15.34 -11.65 -11.35
CA GLU A 70 14.78 -10.33 -10.97
C GLU A 70 15.44 -9.78 -9.67
N ALA A 71 16.07 -10.62 -8.84
CA ALA A 71 16.81 -10.19 -7.64
C ALA A 71 18.25 -9.73 -7.94
N ASN A 72 18.80 -10.11 -9.10
CA ASN A 72 20.18 -9.82 -9.49
C ASN A 72 20.32 -8.90 -10.73
N GLY A 73 19.22 -8.37 -11.26
CA GLY A 73 19.22 -7.38 -12.34
C GLY A 73 19.13 -5.95 -11.80
N ASP A 74 20.27 -5.26 -11.70
CA ASP A 74 20.45 -3.84 -11.37
C ASP A 74 19.70 -3.34 -10.11
N LEU A 75 20.29 -3.66 -8.95
CA LEU A 75 19.98 -2.99 -7.69
C LEU A 75 20.32 -1.49 -7.84
N PHE A 76 19.32 -0.64 -8.09
CA PHE A 76 19.49 0.79 -7.90
C PHE A 76 19.89 1.01 -6.44
N ASP A 77 21.15 1.39 -6.22
CA ASP A 77 21.75 1.54 -4.91
C ASP A 77 21.22 2.85 -4.30
N ILE A 78 19.99 2.83 -3.80
CA ILE A 78 19.44 3.84 -2.90
C ILE A 78 18.80 3.15 -1.70
N GLU A 79 19.47 3.26 -0.57
CA GLU A 79 18.99 2.78 0.72
C GLU A 79 18.52 3.97 1.55
N ILE A 80 17.31 3.86 2.10
CA ILE A 80 16.76 4.84 3.03
C ILE A 80 16.49 4.17 4.37
N ASN A 81 17.01 4.78 5.42
CA ASN A 81 16.74 4.44 6.81
C ASN A 81 16.08 5.65 7.50
N VAL A 82 15.06 5.39 8.32
CA VAL A 82 14.45 6.40 9.18
C VAL A 82 14.74 6.04 10.63
N SER A 83 15.48 6.87 11.37
CA SER A 83 15.89 6.59 12.75
C SER A 83 15.71 7.80 13.67
N ASP A 84 16.21 7.68 14.90
CA ASP A 84 16.35 8.76 15.89
C ASP A 84 15.09 9.62 16.07
N PRO A 85 13.98 9.04 16.55
CA PRO A 85 12.80 9.83 16.87
C PRO A 85 13.13 10.80 18.00
N GLU A 86 13.06 12.10 17.70
CA GLU A 86 13.41 13.18 18.63
C GLU A 86 12.22 14.13 18.81
N LYS A 87 11.85 14.40 20.07
CA LYS A 87 10.86 15.44 20.38
C LYS A 87 11.52 16.81 20.23
N VAL A 88 11.06 17.58 19.26
CA VAL A 88 11.54 18.94 19.00
C VAL A 88 10.51 19.96 19.49
N GLY A 89 10.98 20.94 20.24
CA GLY A 89 10.18 22.02 20.82
C GLY A 89 9.49 21.64 22.14
N ASP A 90 8.84 22.63 22.75
CA ASP A 90 8.18 22.49 24.05
C ASP A 90 6.69 22.88 24.00
N GLY A 91 5.90 22.38 24.95
CA GLY A 91 4.47 22.63 25.09
C GLY A 91 3.61 22.13 23.91
N MET A 92 2.54 22.88 23.58
CA MET A 92 1.55 22.48 22.57
C MET A 92 2.12 22.38 21.13
N ASN A 93 3.22 23.09 20.87
CA ASN A 93 3.88 23.16 19.57
C ASN A 93 4.96 22.07 19.36
N ALA A 94 5.21 21.22 20.36
CA ALA A 94 6.15 20.12 20.23
C ALA A 94 5.73 19.13 19.14
N TYR A 95 6.70 18.61 18.40
CA TYR A 95 6.52 17.59 17.37
C TYR A 95 7.63 16.55 17.40
N MET A 96 7.34 15.36 16.87
CA MET A 96 8.36 14.33 16.66
C MET A 96 9.04 14.54 15.31
N ALA A 97 10.37 14.66 15.34
CA ALA A 97 11.23 14.66 14.18
C ALA A 97 11.90 13.28 14.04
N TYR A 98 12.20 12.89 12.81
CA TYR A 98 12.87 11.65 12.46
C TYR A 98 14.09 11.99 11.63
N ARG A 99 15.20 11.28 11.86
CA ARG A 99 16.35 11.33 10.97
C ARG A 99 16.08 10.44 9.77
N VAL A 100 16.08 11.03 8.58
CA VAL A 100 16.05 10.29 7.31
C VAL A 100 17.47 10.25 6.79
N THR A 101 18.07 9.07 6.77
CA THR A 101 19.41 8.83 6.21
C THR A 101 19.24 8.19 4.86
N THR A 102 19.92 8.73 3.85
CA THR A 102 19.92 8.22 2.49
C THR A 102 21.35 7.89 2.10
N LYS A 103 21.56 6.65 1.68
CA LYS A 103 22.80 6.17 1.07
C LYS A 103 22.51 5.83 -0.37
N THR A 104 23.31 6.34 -1.30
CA THR A 104 23.07 6.09 -2.72
C THR A 104 24.32 6.21 -3.57
N SER A 105 24.40 5.44 -4.65
CA SER A 105 25.40 5.61 -5.71
C SER A 105 24.88 6.43 -6.90
N LEU A 106 23.63 6.89 -6.86
CA LEU A 106 22.99 7.60 -7.96
C LEU A 106 23.56 9.01 -8.10
N SER A 107 24.09 9.33 -9.28
CA SER A 107 24.70 10.62 -9.64
C SER A 107 23.73 11.81 -9.60
N MET A 108 22.43 11.56 -9.54
CA MET A 108 21.40 12.59 -9.37
C MET A 108 21.38 13.24 -7.98
N PHE A 109 22.09 12.66 -7.00
CA PHE A 109 22.26 13.21 -5.65
C PHE A 109 23.65 13.82 -5.48
N HIS A 110 23.75 14.87 -4.66
CA HIS A 110 25.01 15.59 -4.46
C HIS A 110 26.03 14.83 -3.59
N LYS A 111 25.53 13.92 -2.76
CA LYS A 111 26.31 13.15 -1.79
C LYS A 111 25.86 11.69 -1.82
N ASN A 112 26.81 10.79 -1.65
CA ASN A 112 26.53 9.36 -1.59
C ASN A 112 25.94 8.93 -0.23
N GLU A 113 26.11 9.76 0.80
CA GLU A 113 25.48 9.58 2.10
C GLU A 113 25.13 10.95 2.71
N PHE A 114 23.89 11.10 3.13
CA PHE A 114 23.42 12.31 3.82
C PHE A 114 22.25 12.00 4.75
N SER A 115 22.01 12.88 5.73
CA SER A 115 20.84 12.78 6.60
C SER A 115 20.15 14.11 6.79
N VAL A 116 18.82 14.07 6.88
CA VAL A 116 17.96 15.22 7.11
C VAL A 116 16.96 14.93 8.22
N LYS A 117 16.57 15.95 8.97
CA LYS A 117 15.48 15.83 9.96
C LYS A 117 14.14 16.15 9.29
N ARG A 118 13.15 15.29 9.50
CA ARG A 118 11.79 15.43 8.97
C ARG A 118 10.76 15.19 10.04
N ARG A 119 9.76 16.05 10.15
CA ARG A 119 8.59 15.77 11.00
C ARG A 119 7.55 15.03 10.20
N PHE A 120 6.69 14.30 10.89
CA PHE A 120 5.64 13.49 10.29
C PHE A 120 4.78 14.23 9.25
N SER A 121 4.44 15.51 9.50
CA SER A 121 3.65 16.30 8.53
C SER A 121 4.36 16.58 7.21
N ASP A 122 5.68 16.55 7.18
CA ASP A 122 6.44 16.79 5.95
C ASP A 122 6.29 15.60 5.00
N PHE A 123 6.30 14.37 5.54
CA PHE A 123 6.01 13.14 4.79
C PHE A 123 4.61 13.17 4.18
N LEU A 124 3.61 13.65 4.93
CA LEU A 124 2.26 13.83 4.38
C LEU A 124 2.20 14.90 3.30
N GLY A 125 2.98 15.98 3.46
CA GLY A 125 3.12 17.01 2.43
C GLY A 125 3.66 16.43 1.13
N LEU A 126 4.75 15.65 1.22
CA LEU A 126 5.33 14.92 0.09
C LEU A 126 4.29 14.00 -0.56
N HIS A 127 3.64 13.13 0.22
CA HIS A 127 2.61 12.24 -0.28
C HIS A 127 1.49 12.99 -1.00
N SER A 128 1.02 14.12 -0.45
CA SER A 128 -0.01 14.95 -1.08
C SER A 128 0.40 15.45 -2.46
N LYS A 129 1.65 15.89 -2.60
CA LYS A 129 2.19 16.43 -3.85
C LYS A 129 2.32 15.32 -4.89
N LEU A 130 2.91 14.18 -4.51
CA LEU A 130 3.05 13.02 -5.38
C LEU A 130 1.67 12.50 -5.81
N ALA A 131 0.74 12.32 -4.88
CA ALA A 131 -0.63 11.88 -5.15
C ALA A 131 -1.33 12.79 -6.18
N THR A 132 -1.23 14.11 -6.00
CA THR A 132 -1.84 15.09 -6.90
C THR A 132 -1.24 15.01 -8.31
N LYS A 133 0.07 14.85 -8.42
CA LYS A 133 0.78 14.79 -9.71
C LYS A 133 0.60 13.47 -10.45
N TYR A 134 0.51 12.35 -9.75
CA TYR A 134 0.73 11.03 -10.34
C TYR A 134 -0.47 10.08 -10.28
N MET A 135 -1.37 10.19 -9.30
CA MET A 135 -2.52 9.26 -9.21
C MET A 135 -3.48 9.36 -10.39
N HIS A 136 -3.71 10.56 -10.91
CA HIS A 136 -4.58 10.75 -12.08
C HIS A 136 -3.97 10.21 -13.39
N VAL A 137 -2.66 9.93 -13.38
CA VAL A 137 -1.91 9.31 -14.50
C VAL A 137 -1.95 7.78 -14.39
N GLY A 138 -2.34 7.24 -13.24
CA GLY A 138 -2.41 5.79 -13.00
C GLY A 138 -1.28 5.23 -12.13
N TYR A 139 -0.38 6.08 -11.61
CA TYR A 139 0.69 5.60 -10.73
C TYR A 139 0.19 5.34 -9.31
N ILE A 140 0.64 4.24 -8.73
CA ILE A 140 0.37 3.88 -7.34
C ILE A 140 1.37 4.63 -6.46
N VAL A 141 0.91 5.68 -5.80
CA VAL A 141 1.70 6.38 -4.78
C VAL A 141 1.61 5.56 -3.48
N PRO A 142 2.73 5.11 -2.91
CA PRO A 142 2.72 4.34 -1.67
C PRO A 142 1.94 5.07 -0.57
N PRO A 143 1.13 4.37 0.23
CA PRO A 143 0.30 5.01 1.24
C PRO A 143 1.19 5.65 2.32
N ALA A 144 0.97 6.92 2.62
CA ALA A 144 1.60 7.53 3.78
C ALA A 144 1.01 6.94 5.08
N PRO A 145 1.79 6.85 6.17
CA PRO A 145 1.26 6.35 7.44
C PRO A 145 0.13 7.25 7.97
N GLU A 146 -0.82 6.67 8.68
CA GLU A 146 -1.96 7.43 9.21
C GLU A 146 -1.58 8.25 10.46
N LYS A 147 -2.24 9.40 10.62
CA LYS A 147 -2.17 10.15 11.89
C LYS A 147 -3.02 9.46 12.94
N SER A 148 -2.39 8.65 13.77
CA SER A 148 -3.00 8.27 15.04
C SER A 148 -3.06 9.48 15.98
N ILE A 149 -4.26 10.03 16.17
CA ILE A 149 -4.55 11.12 17.11
C ILE A 149 -4.37 10.63 18.55
N VAL A 150 -4.77 9.38 18.83
CA VAL A 150 -4.68 8.74 20.15
C VAL A 150 -3.22 8.55 20.58
N GLY A 151 -2.35 8.10 19.68
CA GLY A 151 -0.91 7.98 19.98
C GLY A 151 -0.20 9.32 20.15
N MET A 152 -0.61 10.36 19.39
CA MET A 152 -0.01 11.69 19.53
C MET A 152 -0.36 12.39 20.84
N THR A 153 -1.57 12.19 21.38
CA THR A 153 -1.94 12.76 22.68
C THR A 153 -1.14 12.10 23.81
N LYS A 154 -0.88 10.79 23.76
CA LYS A 154 -0.07 10.09 24.77
C LYS A 154 1.40 10.54 24.75
N VAL A 155 2.02 10.62 23.57
CA VAL A 155 3.42 11.10 23.42
C VAL A 155 3.58 12.57 23.85
N LYS A 156 2.54 13.39 23.70
CA LYS A 156 2.59 14.81 24.09
C LYS A 156 2.42 15.06 25.59
N VAL A 157 1.78 14.15 26.33
CA VAL A 157 1.42 14.33 27.76
C VAL A 157 2.51 13.79 28.70
N GLY A 158 3.59 13.19 28.18
CA GLY A 158 4.82 12.95 28.96
C GLY A 158 4.75 11.80 29.98
N LYS A 159 3.74 10.93 29.92
CA LYS A 159 3.85 9.61 30.55
C LYS A 159 4.65 8.70 29.62
N GLU A 160 5.91 8.46 29.96
CA GLU A 160 6.76 7.46 29.30
C GLU A 160 6.28 6.05 29.66
N ASP A 161 5.13 5.67 29.11
CA ASP A 161 4.63 4.30 29.19
C ASP A 161 5.21 3.49 28.00
N SER A 162 5.40 2.18 28.15
CA SER A 162 5.81 1.25 27.07
C SER A 162 4.98 1.37 25.79
N SER A 163 3.72 1.81 25.91
CA SER A 163 2.83 2.07 24.77
C SER A 163 3.22 3.30 23.92
N SER A 164 3.98 4.25 24.48
CA SER A 164 4.42 5.46 23.77
C SER A 164 5.62 5.19 22.87
N THR A 165 6.54 4.34 23.31
CA THR A 165 7.71 3.88 22.54
C THR A 165 7.29 2.96 21.40
N GLU A 166 6.40 1.99 21.65
CA GLU A 166 5.81 1.11 20.64
C GLU A 166 5.14 1.91 19.50
N PHE A 167 4.42 2.98 19.86
CA PHE A 167 3.79 3.86 18.89
C PHE A 167 4.78 4.63 18.01
N VAL A 168 5.83 5.18 18.61
CA VAL A 168 6.86 5.95 17.89
C VAL A 168 7.62 5.04 16.94
N GLU A 169 7.96 3.84 17.37
CA GLU A 169 8.69 2.86 16.56
C GLU A 169 7.83 2.33 15.40
N LYS A 170 6.57 1.95 15.66
CA LYS A 170 5.59 1.59 14.62
C LYS A 170 5.49 2.67 13.55
N ARG A 171 5.44 3.94 13.96
CA ARG A 171 5.38 5.06 13.03
C ARG A 171 6.68 5.22 12.24
N ARG A 172 7.85 5.12 12.89
CA ARG A 172 9.16 5.19 12.24
C ARG A 172 9.29 4.11 11.15
N ALA A 173 8.98 2.86 11.48
CA ALA A 173 8.99 1.74 10.53
C ALA A 173 8.02 1.94 9.35
N ALA A 174 6.85 2.55 9.58
CA ALA A 174 5.92 2.85 8.51
C ALA A 174 6.42 3.98 7.59
N LEU A 175 7.07 5.01 8.15
CA LEU A 175 7.69 6.10 7.37
C LEU A 175 8.84 5.61 6.51
N GLU A 176 9.67 4.71 7.05
CA GLU A 176 10.76 4.05 6.33
C GLU A 176 10.25 3.25 5.14
N ARG A 177 9.30 2.35 5.36
CA ARG A 177 8.67 1.56 4.28
C ARG A 177 8.04 2.44 3.21
N TYR A 178 7.37 3.53 3.63
CA TYR A 178 6.81 4.51 2.71
C TYR A 178 7.88 5.12 1.79
N LEU A 179 8.99 5.60 2.36
CA LEU A 179 10.08 6.18 1.58
C LEU A 179 10.77 5.14 0.70
N GLN A 180 11.12 3.98 1.25
CA GLN A 180 11.75 2.89 0.51
C GLN A 180 10.92 2.48 -0.72
N ARG A 181 9.60 2.35 -0.59
CA ARG A 181 8.73 2.06 -1.74
C ARG A 181 8.66 3.22 -2.73
N THR A 182 8.69 4.46 -2.24
CA THR A 182 8.62 5.64 -3.08
C THR A 182 9.88 5.77 -3.95
N VAL A 183 11.06 5.54 -3.38
CA VAL A 183 12.34 5.59 -4.14
C VAL A 183 12.54 4.39 -5.07
N LYS A 184 11.92 3.24 -4.78
CA LYS A 184 11.93 2.09 -5.70
C LYS A 184 11.11 2.31 -6.97
N HIS A 185 10.22 3.31 -7.02
CA HIS A 185 9.45 3.61 -8.22
C HIS A 185 10.22 4.59 -9.12
N PRO A 186 10.64 4.21 -10.35
CA PRO A 186 11.54 5.02 -11.19
C PRO A 186 11.05 6.46 -11.41
N THR A 187 9.77 6.63 -11.74
CA THR A 187 9.18 7.97 -11.96
C THR A 187 9.05 8.80 -10.68
N LEU A 188 8.77 8.19 -9.53
CA LEU A 188 8.64 8.93 -8.26
C LEU A 188 10.02 9.30 -7.71
N LEU A 189 11.03 8.44 -7.89
CA LEU A 189 12.43 8.72 -7.57
C LEU A 189 12.92 9.99 -8.28
N GLN A 190 12.55 10.14 -9.55
CA GLN A 190 12.92 11.30 -10.33
C GLN A 190 12.14 12.58 -9.96
N ASP A 191 11.08 12.52 -9.15
CA ASP A 191 10.27 13.70 -8.83
C ASP A 191 11.05 14.75 -8.00
N PRO A 192 11.02 16.04 -8.39
CA PRO A 192 11.73 17.10 -7.67
C PRO A 192 11.31 17.28 -6.21
N ASP A 193 10.04 17.04 -5.85
CA ASP A 193 9.59 17.19 -4.46
C ASP A 193 10.16 16.06 -3.58
N LEU A 194 10.35 14.84 -4.11
CA LEU A 194 10.99 13.76 -3.37
C LEU A 194 12.49 14.05 -3.16
N ARG A 195 13.20 14.47 -4.21
CA ARG A 195 14.62 14.84 -4.07
C ARG A 195 14.82 15.98 -3.08
N GLN A 196 13.99 17.01 -3.16
CA GLN A 196 13.99 18.11 -2.20
C GLN A 196 13.71 17.60 -0.77
N PHE A 197 12.75 16.68 -0.63
CA PHE A 197 12.44 16.05 0.64
C PHE A 197 13.60 15.23 1.21
N LEU A 198 14.47 14.64 0.38
CA LEU A 198 15.63 13.88 0.86
C LEU A 198 16.84 14.79 1.15
N GLU A 199 17.17 15.76 0.30
CA GLU A 199 18.43 16.51 0.41
C GLU A 199 18.33 17.84 1.19
N SER A 200 17.18 18.52 1.20
CA SER A 200 17.11 19.89 1.72
C SER A 200 17.18 19.92 3.26
N SER A 201 18.02 20.77 3.85
CA SER A 201 18.05 20.94 5.31
C SER A 201 16.71 21.49 5.85
N GLU A 202 16.09 22.41 5.10
CA GLU A 202 14.83 23.06 5.46
C GLU A 202 13.76 22.85 4.37
N LEU A 203 12.55 22.50 4.79
CA LEU A 203 11.38 22.41 3.92
C LEU A 203 10.36 23.49 4.30
N PRO A 204 9.70 24.14 3.32
CA PRO A 204 8.56 25.00 3.59
C PRO A 204 7.51 24.21 4.38
N ARG A 205 6.95 24.85 5.42
CA ARG A 205 5.94 24.22 6.29
C ARG A 205 4.81 23.64 5.43
N ALA A 206 4.64 22.31 5.48
CA ALA A 206 3.60 21.65 4.73
C ALA A 206 2.20 22.20 5.06
N VAL A 207 1.61 22.91 4.09
CA VAL A 207 0.26 23.48 4.14
C VAL A 207 -0.78 22.43 3.72
N ASN A 208 -2.02 22.54 4.25
CA ASN A 208 -3.13 21.61 3.99
C ASN A 208 -2.93 20.15 4.42
N THR A 209 -1.93 19.83 5.25
CA THR A 209 -1.78 18.48 5.82
C THR A 209 -2.91 18.10 6.79
N GLN A 210 -3.80 19.04 7.14
CA GLN A 210 -5.03 18.77 7.90
C GLN A 210 -6.08 17.99 7.08
N ALA A 211 -6.13 18.16 5.76
CA ALA A 211 -7.03 17.39 4.88
C ALA A 211 -6.63 15.90 4.75
N LEU A 212 -5.36 15.57 5.01
CA LEU A 212 -4.83 14.20 5.03
C LEU A 212 -4.88 13.55 6.42
N SER A 213 -5.43 14.27 7.41
CA SER A 213 -5.12 14.12 8.84
C SER A 213 -6.29 14.24 9.77
N GLY A 214 -7.32 14.96 9.36
CA GLY A 214 -8.37 15.44 10.22
C GLY A 214 -9.71 14.94 9.74
N ALA A 215 -10.45 14.38 10.70
CA ALA A 215 -11.87 14.06 10.65
C ALA A 215 -12.24 12.78 9.87
N GLY A 216 -12.31 11.69 10.63
CA GLY A 216 -13.15 10.54 10.30
C GLY A 216 -14.59 10.94 9.95
N ILE A 217 -15.08 12.09 10.43
CA ILE A 217 -16.41 12.64 10.13
C ILE A 217 -16.46 13.35 8.76
N LEU A 218 -15.55 14.27 8.45
CA LEU A 218 -15.53 14.97 7.15
C LEU A 218 -15.21 14.00 6.00
N ARG A 219 -14.36 13.00 6.25
CA ARG A 219 -14.11 11.89 5.32
C ARG A 219 -15.34 10.98 5.18
N MET A 220 -16.17 10.81 6.22
CA MET A 220 -17.45 10.09 6.13
C MET A 220 -18.45 10.84 5.25
N VAL A 221 -18.58 12.17 5.40
CA VAL A 221 -19.49 12.98 4.58
C VAL A 221 -19.03 13.01 3.12
N ASN A 222 -17.73 13.20 2.88
CA ASN A 222 -17.18 13.12 1.51
C ASN A 222 -17.27 11.69 0.94
N LYS A 223 -17.10 10.63 1.76
CA LYS A 223 -17.31 9.25 1.33
C LYS A 223 -18.78 8.94 1.03
N ALA A 224 -19.72 9.50 1.79
CA ALA A 224 -21.16 9.33 1.54
C ALA A 224 -21.57 10.08 0.26
N ALA A 225 -21.09 11.31 0.05
CA ALA A 225 -21.29 12.04 -1.19
C ALA A 225 -20.61 11.35 -2.38
N ASP A 226 -19.39 10.83 -2.22
CA ASP A 226 -18.68 10.05 -3.25
C ASP A 226 -19.37 8.70 -3.49
N ALA A 227 -19.97 8.05 -2.48
CA ALA A 227 -20.72 6.80 -2.62
C ALA A 227 -22.06 7.03 -3.35
N VAL A 228 -22.76 8.13 -3.05
CA VAL A 228 -23.97 8.53 -3.78
C VAL A 228 -23.61 8.89 -5.22
N ASN A 229 -22.53 9.64 -5.46
CA ASN A 229 -22.03 9.89 -6.82
C ASN A 229 -21.66 8.60 -7.57
N LYS A 230 -20.98 7.65 -6.91
CA LYS A 230 -20.66 6.32 -7.49
C LYS A 230 -21.90 5.47 -7.78
N MET A 231 -22.95 5.56 -6.97
CA MET A 231 -24.23 4.88 -7.21
C MET A 231 -25.03 5.52 -8.34
N THR A 232 -24.93 6.84 -8.51
CA THR A 232 -25.69 7.59 -9.54
C THR A 232 -24.96 7.62 -10.89
N ILE A 233 -23.63 7.45 -10.88
CA ILE A 233 -22.78 7.50 -12.07
C ILE A 233 -22.08 6.15 -12.19
N LYS A 234 -22.75 5.22 -12.87
CA LYS A 234 -22.18 3.91 -13.21
C LYS A 234 -21.34 4.07 -14.48
N MET A 235 -20.02 4.11 -14.33
CA MET A 235 -19.15 3.87 -15.48
C MET A 235 -19.47 2.50 -16.02
N ASN A 236 -19.89 2.45 -17.29
CA ASN A 236 -19.94 1.22 -18.03
C ASN A 236 -18.48 0.86 -18.34
N GLU A 237 -17.80 0.22 -17.39
CA GLU A 237 -16.45 -0.31 -17.62
C GLU A 237 -16.61 -1.39 -18.69
N SER A 238 -16.05 -1.11 -19.85
CA SER A 238 -16.18 -1.97 -21.03
C SER A 238 -15.01 -2.96 -21.13
N ASP A 239 -13.98 -2.73 -20.31
CA ASP A 239 -12.80 -3.57 -20.23
C ASP A 239 -12.95 -4.59 -19.10
N ALA A 240 -13.17 -5.85 -19.49
CA ALA A 240 -13.29 -6.98 -18.58
C ALA A 240 -12.07 -7.11 -17.64
N TRP A 241 -10.88 -6.68 -18.09
CA TRP A 241 -9.69 -6.71 -17.24
C TRP A 241 -9.83 -5.76 -16.04
N PHE A 242 -10.37 -4.55 -16.23
CA PHE A 242 -10.54 -3.59 -15.13
C PHE A 242 -11.59 -4.08 -14.13
N GLU A 243 -12.68 -4.67 -14.61
CA GLU A 243 -13.71 -5.26 -13.76
C GLU A 243 -13.16 -6.44 -12.94
N GLU A 244 -12.45 -7.37 -13.59
CA GLU A 244 -11.81 -8.51 -12.93
C GLU A 244 -10.78 -8.05 -11.89
N LYS A 245 -9.89 -7.11 -12.25
CA LYS A 245 -8.87 -6.60 -11.31
C LYS A 245 -9.47 -5.85 -10.15
N GLN A 246 -10.50 -5.04 -10.38
CA GLN A 246 -11.18 -4.34 -9.29
C GLN A 246 -11.82 -5.34 -8.32
N GLN A 247 -12.47 -6.40 -8.83
CA GLN A 247 -13.03 -7.46 -7.99
C GLN A 247 -11.95 -8.26 -7.24
N GLN A 248 -10.82 -8.56 -7.90
CA GLN A 248 -9.68 -9.23 -7.26
C GLN A 248 -9.12 -8.41 -6.10
N PHE A 249 -8.88 -7.11 -6.28
CA PHE A 249 -8.39 -6.24 -5.21
C PHE A 249 -9.41 -6.03 -4.09
N GLU A 250 -10.72 -6.05 -4.39
CA GLU A 250 -11.76 -5.99 -3.36
C GLU A 250 -11.76 -7.26 -2.49
N ASN A 251 -11.69 -8.43 -3.12
CA ASN A 251 -11.61 -9.70 -2.41
C ASN A 251 -10.32 -9.80 -1.58
N LEU A 252 -9.18 -9.40 -2.15
CA LEU A 252 -7.89 -9.40 -1.47
C LEU A 252 -7.88 -8.44 -0.26
N ASP A 253 -8.45 -7.24 -0.39
CA ASP A 253 -8.61 -6.30 0.73
C ASP A 253 -9.46 -6.93 1.85
N GLN A 254 -10.57 -7.60 1.50
CA GLN A 254 -11.43 -8.25 2.50
C GLN A 254 -10.72 -9.40 3.21
N GLN A 255 -10.03 -10.26 2.47
CA GLN A 255 -9.31 -11.42 3.02
C GLN A 255 -8.15 -10.98 3.92
N LEU A 256 -7.33 -10.03 3.47
CA LEU A 256 -6.21 -9.52 4.26
C LEU A 256 -6.68 -8.77 5.51
N ARG A 257 -7.79 -8.04 5.46
CA ARG A 257 -8.37 -7.42 6.67
C ARG A 257 -8.79 -8.44 7.71
N LYS A 258 -9.41 -9.55 7.28
CA LYS A 258 -9.78 -10.65 8.19
C LYS A 258 -8.52 -11.28 8.80
N LEU A 259 -7.52 -11.58 7.97
CA LEU A 259 -6.25 -12.13 8.42
C LEU A 259 -5.55 -11.19 9.41
N HIS A 260 -5.47 -9.90 9.10
CA HIS A 260 -4.89 -8.89 9.98
C HIS A 260 -5.59 -8.84 11.33
N ALA A 261 -6.92 -8.86 11.36
CA ALA A 261 -7.68 -8.88 12.61
C ALA A 261 -7.39 -10.15 13.44
N SER A 262 -7.29 -11.31 12.80
CA SER A 262 -6.91 -12.57 13.47
C SER A 262 -5.48 -12.51 14.03
N VAL A 263 -4.55 -11.91 13.30
CA VAL A 263 -3.16 -11.74 13.76
C VAL A 263 -3.07 -10.71 14.89
N GLU A 264 -3.82 -9.61 14.84
CA GLU A 264 -3.92 -8.67 15.95
C GLU A 264 -4.45 -9.35 17.23
N ALA A 265 -5.48 -10.20 17.10
CA ALA A 265 -5.98 -10.98 18.22
C ALA A 265 -4.92 -11.95 18.78
N LEU A 266 -4.17 -12.64 17.90
CA LEU A 266 -3.05 -13.49 18.30
C LEU A 266 -1.99 -12.72 19.08
N VAL A 267 -1.60 -11.53 18.61
CA VAL A 267 -0.65 -10.65 19.32
C VAL A 267 -1.18 -10.29 20.70
N CYS A 268 -2.46 -9.93 20.82
CA CYS A 268 -3.09 -9.64 22.12
C CYS A 268 -3.02 -10.84 23.06
N HIS A 269 -3.40 -12.03 22.60
CA HIS A 269 -3.34 -13.25 23.41
C HIS A 269 -1.91 -13.63 23.82
N ARG A 270 -0.91 -13.40 22.98
CA ARG A 270 0.50 -13.60 23.35
C ARG A 270 0.96 -12.62 24.44
N LYS A 271 0.55 -11.35 24.35
CA LYS A 271 0.82 -10.35 25.40
C LYS A 271 0.14 -10.72 26.72
N GLU A 272 -1.10 -11.23 26.67
CA GLU A 272 -1.82 -11.73 27.84
C GLU A 272 -1.15 -12.96 28.45
N LEU A 273 -0.70 -13.90 27.62
CA LEU A 273 0.03 -15.09 28.06
C LEU A 273 1.33 -14.71 28.79
N SER A 274 2.12 -13.80 28.22
CA SER A 274 3.30 -13.21 28.87
C SER A 274 2.94 -12.63 30.25
N ALA A 275 1.92 -11.76 30.32
CA ALA A 275 1.51 -11.14 31.59
C ALA A 275 1.11 -12.17 32.66
N ASN A 276 0.40 -13.23 32.26
CA ASN A 276 -0.02 -14.31 33.15
C ASN A 276 1.19 -15.16 33.61
N THR A 277 2.11 -15.49 32.71
CA THR A 277 3.36 -16.18 33.04
C THR A 277 4.20 -15.38 34.03
N ALA A 278 4.35 -14.07 33.83
CA ALA A 278 5.06 -13.19 34.76
C ALA A 278 4.40 -13.18 36.15
N ALA A 279 3.07 -13.14 36.21
CA ALA A 279 2.32 -13.19 37.47
C ALA A 279 2.50 -14.54 38.17
N PHE A 280 2.53 -15.64 37.42
CA PHE A 280 2.80 -16.97 37.95
C PHE A 280 4.23 -17.08 38.51
N ALA A 281 5.25 -16.64 37.75
CA ALA A 281 6.64 -16.60 38.19
C ALA A 281 6.80 -15.86 39.53
N LYS A 282 6.19 -14.67 39.63
CA LYS A 282 6.19 -13.86 40.86
C LYS A 282 5.51 -14.58 42.02
N SER A 283 4.39 -15.26 41.77
CA SER A 283 3.64 -16.00 42.79
C SER A 283 4.41 -17.23 43.27
N ALA A 284 5.06 -17.96 42.37
CA ALA A 284 5.93 -19.10 42.69
C ALA A 284 7.14 -18.66 43.54
N ALA A 285 7.74 -17.52 43.22
CA ALA A 285 8.84 -16.96 44.02
C ALA A 285 8.36 -16.57 45.44
N MET A 286 7.19 -15.96 45.57
CA MET A 286 6.59 -15.62 46.88
C MET A 286 6.30 -16.87 47.71
N LEU A 287 5.79 -17.93 47.08
CA LEU A 287 5.55 -19.21 47.75
C LEU A 287 6.86 -19.86 48.19
N GLY A 288 7.88 -19.86 47.33
CA GLY A 288 9.22 -20.36 47.65
C GLY A 288 9.87 -19.63 48.84
N ASN A 289 9.64 -18.32 48.98
CA ASN A 289 10.11 -17.53 50.12
C ASN A 289 9.34 -17.79 51.42
N SER A 290 8.12 -18.29 51.33
CA SER A 290 7.26 -18.58 52.49
C SER A 290 7.38 -20.02 52.98
N GLU A 291 8.09 -20.87 52.23
CA GLU A 291 8.21 -22.30 52.49
C GLU A 291 9.39 -22.61 53.41
N ASP A 292 9.11 -23.34 54.50
CA ASP A 292 10.12 -23.71 55.50
C ASP A 292 11.01 -24.87 55.01
N HIS A 293 10.47 -25.77 54.19
CA HIS A 293 11.24 -26.90 53.67
C HIS A 293 12.24 -26.46 52.59
N THR A 294 13.53 -26.46 52.93
CA THR A 294 14.58 -25.88 52.08
C THR A 294 14.64 -26.46 50.66
N ALA A 295 14.41 -27.76 50.47
CA ALA A 295 14.44 -28.36 49.13
C ALA A 295 13.24 -27.91 48.28
N LEU A 296 12.08 -27.72 48.90
CA LEU A 296 10.86 -27.28 48.21
C LEU A 296 10.93 -25.79 47.88
N SER A 297 11.40 -24.97 48.83
CA SER A 297 11.71 -23.55 48.61
C SER A 297 12.65 -23.34 47.41
N ARG A 298 13.74 -24.14 47.32
CA ARG A 298 14.65 -24.10 46.16
C ARG A 298 13.97 -24.51 44.86
N ALA A 299 13.16 -25.57 44.86
CA ALA A 299 12.44 -26.02 43.67
C ALA A 299 11.45 -24.95 43.16
N LEU A 300 10.70 -24.30 44.06
CA LEU A 300 9.79 -23.20 43.72
C LEU A 300 10.54 -21.96 43.19
N SER A 301 11.70 -21.64 43.76
CA SER A 301 12.55 -20.55 43.27
C SER A 301 13.08 -20.83 41.86
N GLN A 302 13.49 -22.08 41.59
CA GLN A 302 13.91 -22.49 40.25
C GLN A 302 12.75 -22.46 39.25
N LEU A 303 11.55 -22.89 39.65
CA LEU A 303 10.35 -22.79 38.83
C LEU A 303 10.06 -21.33 38.47
N ALA A 304 10.12 -20.42 39.44
CA ALA A 304 9.95 -18.99 39.20
C ALA A 304 10.97 -18.43 38.19
N GLU A 305 12.25 -18.81 38.31
CA GLU A 305 13.30 -18.40 37.37
C GLU A 305 13.06 -18.93 35.95
N VAL A 306 12.59 -20.17 35.81
CA VAL A 306 12.23 -20.75 34.51
C VAL A 306 11.05 -20.01 33.89
N GLU A 307 10.01 -19.74 34.66
CA GLU A 307 8.83 -19.01 34.19
C GLU A 307 9.14 -17.55 33.82
N GLU A 308 10.07 -16.89 34.53
CA GLU A 308 10.56 -15.57 34.13
C GLU A 308 11.28 -15.59 32.77
N LYS A 309 12.07 -16.64 32.50
CA LYS A 309 12.69 -16.84 31.17
C LYS A 309 11.65 -17.13 30.09
N ILE A 310 10.60 -17.91 30.41
CA ILE A 310 9.49 -18.18 29.49
C ILE A 310 8.72 -16.89 29.18
N ASP A 311 8.44 -16.05 30.19
CA ASP A 311 7.83 -14.74 29.99
C ASP A 311 8.66 -13.88 29.02
N GLN A 312 9.98 -13.81 29.21
CA GLN A 312 10.85 -13.07 28.29
C GLN A 312 10.71 -13.56 26.84
N LEU A 313 10.68 -14.88 26.62
CA LEU A 313 10.46 -15.46 25.28
C LEU A 313 9.07 -15.11 24.73
N HIS A 314 8.03 -15.17 25.55
CA HIS A 314 6.68 -14.75 25.14
C HIS A 314 6.63 -13.27 24.76
N GLN A 315 7.32 -12.40 25.48
CA GLN A 315 7.42 -10.97 25.16
C GLN A 315 8.10 -10.77 23.80
N GLU A 316 9.28 -11.35 23.60
CA GLU A 316 10.03 -11.27 22.33
C GLU A 316 9.19 -11.79 21.15
N GLN A 317 8.51 -12.91 21.34
CA GLN A 317 7.64 -13.51 20.34
C GLN A 317 6.40 -12.65 20.05
N ALA A 318 5.78 -12.02 21.05
CA ALA A 318 4.67 -11.09 20.86
C ALA A 318 5.12 -9.82 20.12
N PHE A 319 6.31 -9.31 20.41
CA PHE A 319 6.91 -8.18 19.69
C PHE A 319 7.19 -8.53 18.23
N ALA A 320 7.80 -9.69 17.97
CA ALA A 320 8.08 -10.15 16.60
C ALA A 320 6.79 -10.28 15.78
N ASP A 321 5.76 -10.94 16.32
CA ASP A 321 4.46 -11.06 15.65
C ASP A 321 3.83 -9.69 15.34
N PHE A 322 3.90 -8.76 16.29
CA PHE A 322 3.36 -7.43 16.10
C PHE A 322 4.09 -6.68 14.98
N TYR A 323 5.42 -6.58 15.05
CA TYR A 323 6.19 -5.75 14.12
C TYR A 323 6.45 -6.40 12.76
N VAL A 324 6.74 -7.69 12.73
CA VAL A 324 7.09 -8.41 11.50
C VAL A 324 5.84 -8.84 10.75
N PHE A 325 4.80 -9.27 11.45
CA PHE A 325 3.63 -9.87 10.81
C PHE A 325 2.41 -8.95 10.76
N SER A 326 1.91 -8.50 11.92
CA SER A 326 0.71 -7.64 11.99
C SER A 326 0.93 -6.32 11.22
N GLU A 327 2.02 -5.61 11.51
CA GLU A 327 2.33 -4.34 10.84
C GLU A 327 2.65 -4.47 9.35
N LEU A 328 3.13 -5.62 8.90
CA LEU A 328 3.35 -5.91 7.48
C LEU A 328 2.02 -6.14 6.76
N LEU A 329 1.13 -6.96 7.34
CA LEU A 329 -0.23 -7.16 6.81
C LEU A 329 -1.01 -5.85 6.74
N GLY A 330 -0.98 -5.04 7.81
CA GLY A 330 -1.65 -3.75 7.85
C GLY A 330 -1.16 -2.79 6.77
N ASP A 331 0.08 -2.96 6.35
CA ASP A 331 0.72 -2.16 5.31
C ASP A 331 0.38 -2.60 3.89
N TYR A 332 0.30 -3.91 3.63
CA TYR A 332 -0.25 -4.42 2.37
C TYR A 332 -1.72 -4.02 2.20
N ILE A 333 -2.52 -4.03 3.27
CA ILE A 333 -3.90 -3.53 3.24
C ILE A 333 -3.93 -2.05 2.81
N ARG A 334 -3.03 -1.21 3.35
CA ARG A 334 -2.92 0.19 2.93
C ARG A 334 -2.47 0.32 1.48
N LEU A 335 -1.58 -0.55 0.99
CA LEU A 335 -1.11 -0.54 -0.39
C LEU A 335 -2.25 -0.91 -1.35
N ILE A 336 -3.05 -1.92 -1.01
CA ILE A 336 -4.26 -2.27 -1.77
C ILE A 336 -5.25 -1.12 -1.78
N ALA A 337 -5.41 -0.41 -0.66
CA ALA A 337 -6.23 0.79 -0.62
C ALA A 337 -5.69 1.89 -1.55
N ALA A 338 -4.36 2.03 -1.70
CA ALA A 338 -3.76 2.95 -2.68
C ALA A 338 -4.08 2.54 -4.12
N VAL A 339 -4.02 1.24 -4.44
CA VAL A 339 -4.42 0.69 -5.75
C VAL A 339 -5.89 0.98 -6.03
N LYS A 340 -6.80 0.70 -5.08
CA LYS A 340 -8.23 1.05 -5.17
C LYS A 340 -8.44 2.56 -5.39
N GLY A 341 -7.61 3.39 -4.75
CA GLY A 341 -7.58 4.83 -4.96
C GLY A 341 -7.24 5.23 -6.40
N VAL A 342 -6.38 4.49 -7.09
CA VAL A 342 -6.07 4.72 -8.52
C VAL A 342 -7.28 4.38 -9.40
N PHE A 343 -7.99 3.27 -9.15
CA PHE A 343 -9.24 2.96 -9.85
C PHE A 343 -10.29 4.06 -9.65
N ASP A 344 -10.41 4.60 -8.44
CA ASP A 344 -11.30 5.73 -8.15
C ASP A 344 -10.90 7.00 -8.91
N HIS A 345 -9.61 7.27 -9.06
CA HIS A 345 -9.12 8.38 -9.88
C HIS A 345 -9.39 8.18 -11.37
N ARG A 346 -9.26 6.95 -11.87
CA ARG A 346 -9.64 6.57 -13.25
C ARG A 346 -11.13 6.85 -13.49
N MET A 347 -11.99 6.39 -12.59
CA MET A 347 -13.45 6.66 -12.62
C MET A 347 -13.74 8.17 -12.69
N LYS A 348 -13.08 8.97 -11.85
CA LYS A 348 -13.20 10.44 -11.85
C LYS A 348 -12.73 11.07 -13.17
N CYS A 349 -11.68 10.53 -13.79
CA CYS A 349 -11.21 11.00 -15.10
C CYS A 349 -12.20 10.65 -16.21
N TRP A 350 -12.76 9.45 -16.20
CA TRP A 350 -13.80 9.02 -17.12
C TRP A 350 -15.06 9.89 -16.98
N GLN A 351 -15.51 10.17 -15.76
CA GLN A 351 -16.66 11.05 -15.52
C GLN A 351 -16.43 12.45 -16.09
N LYS A 352 -15.26 13.05 -15.85
CA LYS A 352 -14.90 14.35 -16.43
C LYS A 352 -14.90 14.33 -17.96
N TRP A 353 -14.46 13.23 -18.56
CA TRP A 353 -14.51 13.04 -20.01
C TRP A 353 -15.95 12.95 -20.51
N GLN A 354 -16.82 12.19 -19.83
CA GLN A 354 -18.23 12.06 -20.19
C GLN A 354 -18.96 13.41 -20.07
N ASP A 355 -18.73 14.17 -19.00
CA ASP A 355 -19.28 15.51 -18.81
C ASP A 355 -18.85 16.47 -19.93
N ALA A 356 -17.57 16.39 -20.34
CA ALA A 356 -17.07 17.15 -21.47
C ALA A 356 -17.73 16.73 -22.78
N GLN A 357 -17.97 15.43 -22.99
CA GLN A 357 -18.65 14.90 -24.18
C GLN A 357 -20.11 15.35 -24.25
N VAL A 358 -20.85 15.29 -23.13
CA VAL A 358 -22.23 15.80 -23.03
C VAL A 358 -22.27 17.31 -23.28
N THR A 359 -21.31 18.05 -22.74
CA THR A 359 -21.19 19.50 -22.98
C THR A 359 -20.96 19.79 -24.46
N LEU A 360 -20.08 19.04 -25.13
CA LEU A 360 -19.85 19.16 -26.57
C LEU A 360 -21.10 18.83 -27.37
N GLN A 361 -21.84 17.79 -26.99
CA GLN A 361 -23.07 17.38 -27.63
C GLN A 361 -24.14 18.49 -27.54
N LYS A 362 -24.35 19.08 -26.36
CA LYS A 362 -25.26 20.21 -26.17
C LYS A 362 -24.88 21.42 -27.03
N LYS A 363 -23.57 21.70 -27.17
CA LYS A 363 -23.09 22.77 -28.06
C LYS A 363 -23.41 22.47 -29.52
N ARG A 364 -23.19 21.24 -30.01
CA ARG A 364 -23.56 20.81 -31.37
C ARG A 364 -25.06 20.93 -31.63
N GLU A 365 -25.90 20.53 -30.67
CA GLU A 365 -27.36 20.70 -30.78
C GLU A 365 -27.77 22.17 -30.83
N ALA A 366 -27.12 23.03 -30.05
CA ALA A 366 -27.34 24.47 -30.10
C ALA A 366 -26.91 25.07 -31.45
N GLU A 367 -25.80 24.62 -32.03
CA GLU A 367 -25.37 24.98 -33.38
C GLU A 367 -26.44 24.63 -34.42
N THR A 368 -26.94 23.39 -34.41
CA THR A 368 -28.01 22.95 -35.34
C THR A 368 -29.27 23.80 -35.19
N LYS A 369 -29.67 24.14 -33.94
CA LYS A 369 -30.82 25.02 -33.68
C LYS A 369 -30.60 26.44 -34.21
N LEU A 370 -29.40 27.01 -34.03
CA LEU A 370 -29.05 28.34 -34.55
C LEU A 370 -28.97 28.35 -36.07
N GLN A 371 -28.55 27.24 -36.70
CA GLN A 371 -28.55 27.06 -38.15
C GLN A 371 -29.98 27.05 -38.70
N LEU A 372 -30.90 26.34 -38.05
CA LEU A 372 -32.32 26.35 -38.40
C LEU A 372 -32.99 27.71 -38.16
N ALA A 373 -32.57 28.44 -37.12
CA ALA A 373 -33.09 29.76 -36.78
C ALA A 373 -32.54 30.91 -37.65
N ASN A 374 -31.67 30.61 -38.63
CA ASN A 374 -31.13 31.54 -39.61
C ASN A 374 -30.48 32.81 -39.00
N LYS A 375 -29.74 32.65 -37.89
CA LYS A 375 -29.00 33.74 -37.22
C LYS A 375 -27.49 33.60 -37.48
N PRO A 376 -26.95 34.19 -38.56
CA PRO A 376 -25.59 33.91 -39.04
C PRO A 376 -24.48 34.29 -38.04
N ASP A 377 -24.61 35.41 -37.33
CA ASP A 377 -23.58 35.85 -36.37
C ASP A 377 -23.48 34.92 -35.15
N LYS A 378 -24.63 34.50 -34.62
CA LYS A 378 -24.71 33.56 -33.49
C LYS A 378 -24.29 32.15 -33.89
N LEU A 379 -24.59 31.76 -35.13
CA LEU A 379 -24.15 30.49 -35.69
C LEU A 379 -22.63 30.44 -35.86
N GLN A 380 -22.01 31.52 -36.32
CA GLN A 380 -20.56 31.61 -36.45
C GLN A 380 -19.88 31.52 -35.08
N GLN A 381 -20.40 32.21 -34.06
CA GLN A 381 -19.92 32.11 -32.68
C GLN A 381 -20.03 30.68 -32.13
N ALA A 382 -21.16 30.01 -32.31
CA ALA A 382 -21.34 28.62 -31.86
C ALA A 382 -20.41 27.64 -32.60
N LYS A 383 -20.21 27.85 -33.91
CA LYS A 383 -19.26 27.09 -34.73
C LYS A 383 -17.83 27.27 -34.26
N ASP A 384 -17.42 28.49 -33.93
CA ASP A 384 -16.08 28.77 -33.44
C ASP A 384 -15.85 28.14 -32.06
N GLU A 385 -16.85 28.18 -31.17
CA GLU A 385 -16.80 27.49 -29.87
C GLU A 385 -16.69 25.96 -29.96
N ILE A 386 -17.18 25.33 -31.04
CA ILE A 386 -17.10 23.89 -31.31
C ILE A 386 -15.80 23.54 -32.07
N LYS A 387 -15.41 24.36 -33.05
CA LYS A 387 -14.17 24.21 -33.85
C LYS A 387 -12.89 24.36 -33.04
N GLU A 388 -12.95 24.97 -31.86
CA GLU A 388 -11.76 25.08 -31.02
C GLU A 388 -11.24 23.75 -30.51
N VAL A 389 -12.02 22.65 -30.56
CA VAL A 389 -11.60 21.31 -30.10
C VAL A 389 -10.98 20.50 -31.24
N PHE A 390 -9.68 20.24 -31.14
CA PHE A 390 -8.94 19.39 -32.08
C PHE A 390 -8.98 17.94 -31.58
N LYS A 391 -9.40 17.01 -32.44
CA LYS A 391 -9.19 15.56 -32.26
C LYS A 391 -7.87 15.16 -32.91
N ILE A 392 -6.91 14.76 -32.11
CA ILE A 392 -5.56 14.44 -32.54
C ILE A 392 -5.27 12.99 -32.20
N GLU A 393 -4.76 12.25 -33.16
CA GLU A 393 -4.26 10.90 -32.93
C GLU A 393 -2.83 10.99 -32.38
N VAL A 394 -2.53 10.21 -31.34
CA VAL A 394 -1.18 10.14 -30.76
C VAL A 394 -0.85 8.66 -30.58
N LEU A 395 0.29 8.25 -31.14
CA LEU A 395 0.85 6.93 -30.85
C LEU A 395 1.66 6.99 -29.55
N MET A 396 1.28 6.16 -28.58
CA MET A 396 2.03 5.96 -27.34
C MET A 396 2.25 4.45 -27.13
N SER A 397 3.50 4.05 -26.94
CA SER A 397 3.89 2.65 -26.66
C SER A 397 3.26 1.63 -27.63
N GLY A 398 3.23 1.96 -28.93
CA GLY A 398 2.66 1.11 -29.98
C GLY A 398 1.12 1.10 -30.06
N ARG A 399 0.40 1.81 -29.18
CA ARG A 399 -1.06 1.92 -29.19
C ARG A 399 -1.52 3.31 -29.66
N LYS A 400 -2.64 3.35 -30.37
CA LYS A 400 -3.26 4.60 -30.86
C LYS A 400 -4.18 5.18 -29.78
N HIS A 401 -3.96 6.45 -29.44
CA HIS A 401 -4.78 7.21 -28.52
C HIS A 401 -5.36 8.44 -29.22
N PHE A 402 -6.56 8.87 -28.82
CA PHE A 402 -7.18 10.10 -29.34
C PHE A 402 -7.22 11.17 -28.25
N VAL A 403 -6.71 12.35 -28.57
CA VAL A 403 -6.70 13.53 -27.69
C VAL A 403 -7.64 14.57 -28.27
N GLU A 404 -8.70 14.89 -27.53
CA GLU A 404 -9.68 15.91 -27.90
C GLU A 404 -9.53 17.13 -26.98
N LYS A 405 -8.89 18.18 -27.49
CA LYS A 405 -8.49 19.33 -26.67
C LYS A 405 -8.56 20.64 -27.44
N ARG A 406 -8.76 21.74 -26.71
CA ARG A 406 -8.71 23.07 -27.33
C ARG A 406 -7.29 23.52 -27.66
N TYR A 407 -7.11 24.35 -28.68
CA TYR A 407 -5.79 24.96 -28.97
C TYR A 407 -5.23 25.69 -27.74
N SER A 408 -6.08 26.36 -26.97
CA SER A 408 -5.68 27.04 -25.72
C SER A 408 -5.11 26.08 -24.68
N GLU A 409 -5.60 24.83 -24.61
CA GLU A 409 -5.07 23.78 -23.75
C GLU A 409 -3.71 23.26 -24.25
N PHE A 410 -3.53 23.07 -25.56
CA PHE A 410 -2.23 22.74 -26.15
C PHE A 410 -1.21 23.85 -25.92
N HIS A 411 -1.62 25.11 -26.04
CA HIS A 411 -0.75 26.25 -25.81
C HIS A 411 -0.40 26.42 -24.32
N ALA A 412 -1.32 26.12 -23.40
CA ALA A 412 -1.03 26.07 -21.98
C ALA A 412 -0.04 24.95 -21.63
N LEU A 413 -0.19 23.76 -22.25
CA LEU A 413 0.76 22.66 -22.14
C LEU A 413 2.14 23.09 -22.66
N HIS A 414 2.21 23.69 -23.85
CA HIS A 414 3.45 24.20 -24.42
C HIS A 414 4.15 25.23 -23.51
N LYS A 415 3.40 26.17 -22.92
CA LYS A 415 3.96 27.14 -21.96
C LYS A 415 4.54 26.46 -20.72
N LYS A 416 3.93 25.37 -20.24
CA LYS A 416 4.48 24.58 -19.12
C LYS A 416 5.74 23.84 -19.56
N LEU A 417 5.68 23.11 -20.67
CA LEU A 417 6.81 22.33 -21.20
C LEU A 417 8.02 23.22 -21.53
N LYS A 418 7.81 24.41 -22.09
CA LYS A 418 8.90 25.36 -22.41
C LYS A 418 9.72 25.79 -21.19
N LYS A 419 9.19 25.65 -19.97
CA LYS A 419 9.93 25.92 -18.73
C LYS A 419 10.90 24.81 -18.36
N PHE A 420 10.73 23.61 -18.91
CA PHE A 420 11.46 22.41 -18.54
C PHE A 420 12.24 21.80 -19.70
N ILE A 421 11.83 22.03 -20.96
CA ILE A 421 12.47 21.48 -22.16
C ILE A 421 12.51 22.46 -23.32
N ARG A 422 13.42 22.20 -24.27
CA ARG A 422 13.37 22.79 -25.61
C ARG A 422 12.20 22.17 -26.38
N THR A 423 11.07 22.86 -26.38
CA THR A 423 9.85 22.37 -27.04
C THR A 423 9.93 22.50 -28.57
N PRO A 424 9.33 21.56 -29.32
CA PRO A 424 9.09 21.73 -30.75
C PRO A 424 8.25 22.99 -31.03
N GLU A 425 8.30 23.48 -32.26
CA GLU A 425 7.50 24.65 -32.65
C GLU A 425 6.00 24.30 -32.63
N ILE A 426 5.22 25.05 -31.86
CA ILE A 426 3.76 24.87 -31.81
C ILE A 426 3.11 25.65 -32.97
N PRO A 427 2.13 25.07 -33.69
CA PRO A 427 1.42 25.80 -34.75
C PRO A 427 0.89 27.15 -34.26
N SER A 428 1.03 28.21 -35.06
CA SER A 428 0.66 29.60 -34.67
C SER A 428 -0.75 29.69 -34.08
N LYS A 429 -0.97 30.60 -33.11
CA LYS A 429 -2.26 30.92 -32.47
C LYS A 429 -3.25 31.65 -33.40
N HIS A 430 -2.76 32.39 -34.37
CA HIS A 430 -3.62 33.15 -35.30
C HIS A 430 -3.89 32.33 -36.56
N VAL A 431 -5.16 31.97 -36.77
CA VAL A 431 -5.63 31.51 -38.08
C VAL A 431 -6.35 32.68 -38.71
N ARG A 432 -5.78 33.27 -39.76
CA ARG A 432 -6.39 34.44 -40.44
C ARG A 432 -7.76 34.10 -41.03
N ASN A 433 -7.93 32.88 -41.58
CA ASN A 433 -9.18 32.43 -42.19
C ASN A 433 -9.54 31.02 -41.71
N TRP A 434 -10.77 30.82 -41.23
CA TRP A 434 -11.31 29.53 -40.73
C TRP A 434 -11.60 28.49 -41.83
N VAL A 435 -10.73 28.43 -42.83
CA VAL A 435 -10.79 27.49 -43.96
C VAL A 435 -10.53 26.07 -43.44
N PRO A 436 -11.37 25.07 -43.78
CA PRO A 436 -11.22 23.69 -43.32
C PRO A 436 -9.80 23.12 -43.52
N LYS A 437 -9.17 23.43 -44.66
CA LYS A 437 -7.80 23.01 -44.98
C LYS A 437 -6.75 23.53 -43.99
N VAL A 438 -6.92 24.76 -43.50
CA VAL A 438 -5.98 25.39 -42.55
C VAL A 438 -6.17 24.84 -41.14
N LEU A 439 -7.41 24.51 -40.77
CA LEU A 439 -7.72 23.86 -39.49
C LEU A 439 -7.19 22.42 -39.46
N GLU A 440 -7.32 21.69 -40.57
CA GLU A 440 -6.75 20.34 -40.71
C GLU A 440 -5.21 20.38 -40.69
N GLN A 441 -4.59 21.35 -41.38
CA GLN A 441 -3.14 21.56 -41.30
C GLN A 441 -2.69 21.88 -39.87
N ARG A 442 -3.47 22.67 -39.12
CA ARG A 442 -3.18 22.93 -37.70
C ARG A 442 -3.38 21.68 -36.85
N ARG A 443 -4.40 20.86 -37.09
CA ARG A 443 -4.65 19.58 -36.41
C ARG A 443 -3.44 18.65 -36.57
N GLN A 444 -2.98 18.47 -37.81
CA GLN A 444 -1.78 17.70 -38.14
C GLN A 444 -0.50 18.29 -37.51
N GLY A 445 -0.40 19.62 -37.46
CA GLY A 445 0.72 20.28 -36.77
C GLY A 445 0.71 20.05 -35.26
N LEU A 446 -0.46 20.02 -34.61
CA LEU A 446 -0.60 19.72 -33.19
C LEU A 446 -0.34 18.22 -32.91
N GLU A 447 -0.73 17.35 -33.83
CA GLU A 447 -0.40 15.91 -33.83
C GLU A 447 1.11 15.68 -33.86
N LEU A 448 1.79 16.28 -34.83
CA LEU A 448 3.25 16.25 -34.93
C LEU A 448 3.92 16.86 -33.69
N TYR A 449 3.38 17.96 -33.16
CA TYR A 449 3.90 18.61 -31.96
C TYR A 449 3.85 17.68 -30.75
N LEU A 450 2.70 17.02 -30.49
CA LEU A 450 2.57 16.07 -29.38
C LEU A 450 3.48 14.86 -29.59
N GLN A 451 3.56 14.35 -30.81
CA GLN A 451 4.37 13.17 -31.11
C GLN A 451 5.87 13.44 -31.03
N LYS A 452 6.32 14.67 -31.32
CA LYS A 452 7.72 15.11 -31.11
C LYS A 452 8.02 15.53 -29.68
N ALA A 453 7.02 16.04 -28.96
CA ALA A 453 7.17 16.33 -27.53
C ALA A 453 7.22 15.06 -26.69
N ASN A 454 6.59 13.96 -27.16
CA ASN A 454 6.51 12.70 -26.42
C ASN A 454 7.92 12.14 -26.08
N PRO A 455 8.84 11.91 -27.04
CA PRO A 455 10.19 11.42 -26.76
C PRO A 455 11.02 12.37 -25.88
N VAL A 456 10.81 13.69 -25.98
CA VAL A 456 11.53 14.68 -25.16
C VAL A 456 11.02 14.70 -23.72
N ILE A 457 9.74 14.36 -23.50
CA ILE A 457 9.17 14.13 -22.16
C ILE A 457 9.71 12.82 -21.56
N TYR A 458 9.98 11.80 -22.38
CA TYR A 458 10.62 10.55 -21.93
C TYR A 458 12.13 10.73 -21.67
N ASN A 459 12.86 11.43 -22.55
CA ASN A 459 14.31 11.69 -22.44
C ASN A 459 14.67 12.77 -21.40
N LEU A 460 13.70 13.43 -20.78
CA LEU A 460 13.96 14.18 -19.54
C LEU A 460 14.30 13.26 -18.36
N GLY A 461 14.08 11.95 -18.50
CA GLY A 461 14.47 10.91 -17.56
C GLY A 461 15.84 10.28 -17.82
N ASP A 462 16.53 10.64 -18.92
CA ASP A 462 17.88 10.17 -19.26
C ASP A 462 18.72 11.33 -19.80
N PRO A 463 19.78 11.77 -19.10
CA PRO A 463 20.77 12.65 -19.69
C PRO A 463 21.57 11.85 -20.72
N GLN A 464 21.27 12.03 -22.01
CA GLN A 464 22.18 11.57 -23.06
C GLN A 464 23.44 12.44 -23.05
N GLU A 465 24.56 11.72 -23.03
CA GLU A 465 25.93 12.17 -23.24
C GLU A 465 26.06 13.07 -24.49
N GLU A 466 26.71 14.21 -24.29
CA GLU A 466 27.60 14.82 -25.30
C GLU A 466 29.04 14.69 -24.81
#